data_AF-A0AA95F8T7-F1
#
_entry.id   AF-A0AA95F8T7-F1
#
_cell.length_a   1.000
_cell.length_b   1.000
_cell.length_c   1.000
_cell.angle_alpha   90.00
_cell.angle_beta   90.00
_cell.angle_gamma   90.00
#
_symmetry.space_group_name_H-M   'P 1'
#
loop_
_entity.id
_entity.type
_entity.pdbx_description
1 polymer ?
#
loop_
_entity_poly.entity_id
_entity_poly.type
_entity_poly.pdbx_seq_one_letter_code
_entity_poly.pdbx_strand_id
1 'polypeptide(L)'
;MSYAGGDSVDARVRAVEAHFRARQTRLFLGFALIEGPVLLILAVAIYGFEVIDSDVGIWLLVAVALVGGFLMSALLVRQMQARTQAIAQARGENPLF
;
A
#
# COMPACT_ATOMS: atom_id res chain seq x y z
N MET A 1 20.56 -38.48 -3.80
CA MET A 1 21.35 -37.23 -3.65
C MET A 1 20.38 -36.09 -3.33
N SER A 2 20.66 -35.36 -2.26
CA SER A 2 19.76 -34.46 -1.52
C SER A 2 19.33 -33.20 -2.29
N TYR A 3 18.03 -32.90 -2.34
CA TYR A 3 17.47 -31.57 -2.67
C TYR A 3 16.51 -31.06 -1.56
N ALA A 4 16.68 -31.52 -0.31
CA ALA A 4 15.85 -31.07 0.82
C ALA A 4 16.04 -29.57 1.18
N GLY A 5 17.13 -28.96 0.71
CA GLY A 5 17.42 -27.52 0.92
C GLY A 5 16.66 -26.58 -0.01
N GLY A 6 16.38 -26.97 -1.26
CA GLY A 6 15.70 -26.11 -2.24
C GLY A 6 14.21 -25.95 -1.94
N ASP A 7 13.56 -27.05 -1.54
CA ASP A 7 12.13 -27.08 -1.22
C ASP A 7 11.79 -26.25 0.03
N SER A 8 12.70 -26.22 1.01
CA SER A 8 12.54 -25.43 2.24
C SER A 8 12.81 -23.94 2.05
N VAL A 9 13.73 -23.54 1.17
CA VAL A 9 13.97 -22.12 0.84
C VAL A 9 12.82 -21.55 0.02
N ASP A 10 12.35 -22.27 -1.01
CA ASP A 10 11.20 -21.84 -1.81
C ASP A 10 9.92 -21.76 -0.98
N ALA A 11 9.69 -22.70 -0.06
CA ALA A 11 8.57 -22.64 0.87
C ALA A 11 8.65 -21.40 1.78
N ARG A 12 9.84 -21.05 2.29
CA ARG A 12 10.06 -19.84 3.09
C ARG A 12 9.80 -18.56 2.28
N VAL A 13 10.29 -18.48 1.04
CA VAL A 13 10.05 -17.32 0.16
C VAL A 13 8.55 -17.17 -0.14
N ARG A 14 7.83 -18.24 -0.48
CA ARG A 14 6.38 -18.18 -0.72
C ARG A 14 5.59 -17.73 0.51
N ALA A 15 5.97 -18.19 1.70
CA ALA A 15 5.35 -17.74 2.96
C ALA A 15 5.56 -16.23 3.19
N VAL A 16 6.78 -15.73 2.93
CA VAL A 16 7.09 -14.29 2.99
C VAL A 16 6.23 -13.51 1.99
N GLU A 17 6.12 -13.95 0.74
CA GLU A 17 5.31 -13.28 -0.27
C GLU A 17 3.82 -13.23 0.07
N ALA A 18 3.26 -14.33 0.58
CA ALA A 18 1.87 -14.39 1.00
C ALA A 18 1.58 -13.39 2.13
N HIS A 19 2.50 -13.27 3.10
CA HIS A 19 2.40 -12.30 4.19
C HIS A 19 2.40 -10.85 3.68
N PHE A 20 3.31 -10.50 2.75
CA PHE A 20 3.36 -9.15 2.18
C PHE A 20 2.14 -8.83 1.30
N ARG A 21 1.61 -9.79 0.54
CA ARG A 21 0.35 -9.61 -0.22
C ARG A 21 -0.82 -9.31 0.71
N ALA A 22 -0.99 -10.08 1.78
CA ALA A 22 -2.06 -9.84 2.76
C ALA A 22 -1.94 -8.45 3.40
N ARG A 23 -0.71 -8.01 3.70
CA ARG A 23 -0.44 -6.68 4.27
C ARG A 23 -0.72 -5.55 3.27
N GLN A 24 -0.39 -5.74 2.00
CA GLN A 24 -0.71 -4.81 0.92
C GLN A 24 -2.22 -4.66 0.74
N THR A 25 -2.97 -5.78 0.70
CA THR A 25 -4.43 -5.74 0.59
C THR A 25 -5.07 -4.99 1.75
N ARG A 26 -4.60 -5.21 2.99
CA ARG A 26 -5.09 -4.48 4.16
C ARG A 26 -4.83 -2.97 4.08
N LEU A 27 -3.66 -2.56 3.56
CA LEU A 27 -3.39 -1.15 3.32
C LEU A 27 -4.35 -0.53 2.31
N PHE A 28 -4.55 -1.19 1.17
CA PHE A 28 -5.49 -0.73 0.15
C PHE A 28 -6.91 -0.63 0.69
N LEU A 29 -7.35 -1.64 1.43
CA LEU A 29 -8.67 -1.66 2.03
C LEU A 29 -8.84 -0.51 3.02
N GLY A 30 -7.86 -0.30 3.91
CA GLY A 30 -7.88 0.82 4.86
C GLY A 30 -7.86 2.18 4.17
N PHE A 31 -7.05 2.33 3.13
CA PHE A 31 -7.01 3.55 2.32
C PHE A 31 -8.37 3.83 1.67
N ALA A 32 -8.95 2.85 0.97
CA ALA A 32 -10.24 3.02 0.29
C ALA A 32 -11.39 3.33 1.28
N LEU A 33 -11.36 2.71 2.46
CA LEU A 33 -12.38 2.88 3.49
C LEU A 33 -12.30 4.25 4.18
N ILE A 34 -11.16 4.94 4.08
CA ILE A 34 -10.99 6.30 4.62
C ILE A 34 -11.12 7.35 3.51
N GLU A 35 -10.32 7.23 2.44
CA GLU A 35 -10.25 8.18 1.34
C GLU A 35 -11.60 8.30 0.61
N GLY A 36 -12.28 7.16 0.37
CA GLY A 36 -13.56 7.12 -0.32
C GLY A 36 -14.63 7.98 0.38
N PRO A 37 -14.91 7.75 1.67
CA PRO A 37 -15.83 8.59 2.43
C PRO A 37 -15.40 10.05 2.53
N VAL A 38 -14.10 10.33 2.69
CA VAL A 38 -13.59 11.71 2.74
C VAL A 38 -13.90 12.46 1.45
N LEU A 39 -13.58 11.87 0.29
CA LEU A 39 -13.87 12.46 -1.01
C LEU A 39 -15.37 12.58 -1.27
N LEU A 40 -16.17 11.59 -0.85
CA LEU A 40 -17.62 11.63 -0.98
C LEU A 40 -18.23 12.77 -0.15
N ILE A 41 -17.84 12.91 1.11
CA ILE A 41 -18.31 13.98 1.99
C ILE A 41 -17.93 15.34 1.39
N LEU A 42 -16.69 15.48 0.90
CA LEU A 42 -16.23 16.71 0.30
C LEU A 42 -17.03 17.05 -0.96
N ALA A 43 -17.28 16.07 -1.83
CA ALA A 43 -18.09 16.25 -3.03
C ALA A 43 -19.54 16.66 -2.68
N VAL A 44 -20.16 16.03 -1.68
CA VAL A 44 -21.51 16.40 -1.22
C VAL A 44 -21.52 17.81 -0.61
N ALA A 45 -20.49 18.19 0.13
CA ALA A 45 -20.39 19.54 0.70
C ALA A 45 -20.25 20.62 -0.38
N ILE A 46 -19.46 20.36 -1.43
CA ILE A 46 -19.23 21.30 -2.55
C ILE A 46 -20.47 21.38 -3.44
N TYR A 47 -20.98 20.25 -3.91
CA TYR A 47 -22.00 20.23 -4.97
C TYR A 47 -23.43 20.02 -4.47
N GLY A 48 -23.61 19.43 -3.29
CA GLY A 48 -24.94 19.16 -2.72
C GLY A 48 -25.44 20.29 -1.83
N PHE A 49 -24.54 20.89 -1.05
CA PHE A 49 -24.87 21.97 -0.11
C PHE A 49 -24.30 23.33 -0.51
N GLU A 50 -23.50 23.40 -1.59
CA GLU A 50 -22.86 24.63 -2.07
C GLU A 50 -22.09 25.40 -0.97
N VAL A 51 -21.51 24.67 -0.01
CA VAL A 51 -20.76 25.27 1.12
C VAL A 51 -19.47 25.94 0.64
N ILE A 52 -18.95 25.49 -0.50
CA ILE A 52 -17.70 25.94 -1.11
C ILE A 52 -17.98 26.20 -2.59
N ASP A 53 -17.44 27.31 -3.12
CA ASP A 53 -17.48 27.58 -4.56
C ASP A 53 -16.93 26.41 -5.38
N SER A 54 -17.67 26.00 -6.41
CA SER A 54 -17.36 24.81 -7.20
C SER A 54 -15.97 24.89 -7.86
N ASP A 55 -15.57 26.08 -8.31
CA ASP A 55 -14.23 26.31 -8.90
C ASP A 55 -13.10 26.02 -7.91
N VAL A 56 -13.28 26.37 -6.63
CA VAL A 56 -12.31 26.09 -5.55
C VAL A 56 -12.43 24.64 -5.06
N GLY A 57 -13.66 24.13 -4.98
CA GLY A 57 -13.97 22.78 -4.52
C GLY A 57 -13.31 21.69 -5.36
N ILE A 58 -13.24 21.88 -6.69
CA ILE A 58 -12.53 20.94 -7.59
C ILE A 58 -11.05 20.83 -7.19
N TRP A 59 -10.38 21.97 -6.95
CA TRP A 59 -8.98 21.97 -6.56
C TRP A 59 -8.76 21.33 -5.19
N LEU A 60 -9.71 21.46 -4.26
CA LEU A 60 -9.66 20.77 -2.97
C LEU A 60 -9.76 19.25 -3.14
N LEU A 61 -10.71 18.76 -3.95
CA LEU A 61 -10.83 17.32 -4.25
C LEU A 61 -9.55 16.76 -4.87
N VAL A 62 -8.98 17.48 -5.84
CA VAL A 62 -7.71 17.12 -6.48
C VAL A 62 -6.57 17.09 -5.46
N ALA A 63 -6.46 18.11 -4.61
CA ALA A 63 -5.43 18.18 -3.58
C ALA A 63 -5.51 17.00 -2.60
N VAL A 64 -6.72 16.66 -2.13
CA VAL A 64 -6.94 15.51 -1.24
C VAL A 64 -6.53 14.21 -1.92
N ALA A 65 -7.01 13.98 -3.15
CA ALA A 65 -6.67 12.77 -3.90
C ALA A 65 -5.17 12.64 -4.19
N LEU A 66 -4.48 13.75 -4.48
CA LEU A 66 -3.03 13.77 -4.67
C LEU A 66 -2.29 13.43 -3.38
N VAL A 67 -2.69 14.01 -2.24
CA VAL A 67 -2.08 13.72 -0.94
C VAL A 67 -2.32 12.27 -0.54
N GLY A 68 -3.56 11.78 -0.67
CA GLY A 68 -3.92 10.40 -0.40
C GLY A 68 -3.14 9.42 -1.27
N GLY A 69 -3.11 9.64 -2.59
CA GLY A 69 -2.37 8.82 -3.55
C GLY A 69 -0.86 8.84 -3.32
N PHE A 70 -0.29 10.00 -2.98
CA PHE A 70 1.13 10.13 -2.65
C PHE A 70 1.48 9.36 -1.38
N LEU A 71 0.68 9.50 -0.32
CA LEU A 71 0.89 8.79 0.95
C LEU A 71 0.84 7.27 0.73
N MET A 72 -0.15 6.81 -0.04
CA MET A 72 -0.32 5.41 -0.40
C MET A 72 0.90 4.88 -1.17
N SER A 73 1.34 5.61 -2.20
CA SER A 73 2.53 5.29 -2.99
C SER A 73 3.79 5.16 -2.10
N ALA A 74 4.02 6.12 -1.20
CA ALA A 74 5.14 6.08 -0.28
C ALA A 74 5.09 4.86 0.66
N LEU A 75 3.91 4.49 1.17
CA LEU A 75 3.72 3.31 2.01
C LEU A 75 3.97 2.01 1.24
N LEU A 76 3.52 1.92 -0.01
CA LEU A 76 3.79 0.76 -0.88
C LEU A 76 5.27 0.59 -1.15
N VAL A 77 5.97 1.67 -1.49
CA VAL A 77 7.43 1.64 -1.72
C VAL A 77 8.15 1.13 -0.48
N ARG A 78 7.80 1.62 0.71
CA ARG A 78 8.36 1.12 1.98
C ARG A 78 8.10 -0.37 2.19
N GLN A 79 6.90 -0.85 1.87
CA GLN A 79 6.59 -2.29 1.97
C GLN A 79 7.34 -3.13 0.94
N MET A 80 7.54 -2.63 -0.28
CA MET A 80 8.31 -3.32 -1.31
C MET A 80 9.79 -3.44 -0.91
N GLN A 81 10.38 -2.38 -0.36
CA GLN A 81 11.74 -2.41 0.18
C GLN A 81 11.89 -3.43 1.31
N ALA A 82 10.93 -3.46 2.24
CA ALA A 82 10.91 -4.44 3.32
C ALA A 82 10.74 -5.88 2.79
N ARG A 83 9.91 -6.07 1.75
CA ARG A 83 9.75 -7.37 1.08
C ARG A 83 11.06 -7.84 0.44
N THR A 84 11.75 -6.97 -0.28
CA THR A 84 13.02 -7.34 -0.93
C THR A 84 14.09 -7.73 0.08
N GLN A 85 14.19 -7.02 1.21
CA GLN A 85 15.11 -7.36 2.29
C GLN A 85 14.75 -8.70 2.96
N ALA A 86 13.46 -8.91 3.25
CA ALA A 86 12.99 -10.16 3.86
C ALA A 86 13.19 -11.38 2.94
N ILE A 87 13.05 -11.21 1.63
CA ILE A 87 13.32 -12.28 0.65
C ILE A 87 14.83 -12.58 0.58
N ALA A 88 15.69 -11.56 0.53
CA ALA A 88 17.15 -11.76 0.55
C ALA A 88 17.60 -12.50 1.81
N GLN A 89 17.03 -12.15 2.97
CA GLN A 89 17.28 -12.85 4.23
C GLN A 89 16.74 -14.28 4.23
N ALA A 90 15.57 -14.53 3.62
CA ALA A 90 15.02 -15.88 3.48
C ALA A 90 15.86 -16.78 2.56
N ARG A 91 16.48 -16.19 1.54
CA ARG A 91 17.42 -16.86 0.61
C ARG A 91 18.80 -17.12 1.22
N GLY A 92 19.13 -16.48 2.34
CA GLY A 92 20.43 -16.65 3.02
C GLY A 92 21.53 -15.74 2.48
N GLU A 93 21.22 -14.73 1.68
CA GLU A 93 22.19 -13.80 1.06
C GLU A 93 22.65 -12.68 2.01
N ASN A 94 22.63 -12.89 3.32
CA ASN A 94 22.93 -11.82 4.27
C ASN A 94 24.46 -11.58 4.36
N PRO A 95 25.00 -10.39 4.02
CA PRO A 95 26.44 -10.10 4.06
C PRO A 95 27.03 -9.93 5.47
N LEU A 96 26.31 -10.34 6.52
CA LEU A 96 26.71 -10.19 7.93
C LEU A 96 27.14 -11.51 8.60
N PHE A 97 27.11 -12.64 7.88
CA PHE A 97 27.72 -13.92 8.27
C PHE A 97 28.24 -14.68 7.05
#